data_AF-A0A5C0SJP8-F1
#
_entry.id   AF-A0A5C0SJP8-F1
#
_cell.length_a   1.000
_cell.length_b   1.000
_cell.length_c   1.000
_cell.angle_alpha   90.00
_cell.angle_beta   90.00
_cell.angle_gamma   90.00
#
_symmetry.space_group_name_H-M   'P 1'
#
loop_
_entity.id
_entity.type
_entity.pdbx_description
1 polymer ?
#
loop_
_entity_poly.entity_id
_entity_poly.type
_entity_poly.pdbx_seq_one_letter_code
_entity_poly.pdbx_strand_id
1 'polypeptide(L)'
;MVEGSEAKANQLINKFVISLIDGKILGFVTDINVEVEGDQFYFILKMKEVENLGKGQSMFSSERKLKIRPSDIVNVGPDVIILGNGKVPPLREIERLNQIAEEYNALVRELETKEKTIEKLKEENYGQTKQLDELQRELRKLQIMKEDFEHLKEQLVRQEGQLEMAKEYIRLLEGLRHDIDKIKEDVDRLLQTQLEEVVRGIINEELNARGLKKTSFI
;
A
#
# COMPACT_ATOMS: atom_id res chain seq x y z
N MET A 1 19.70 27.46 -61.73
CA MET A 1 19.70 28.54 -60.73
C MET A 1 19.93 27.86 -59.40
N VAL A 2 21.19 27.53 -59.09
CA VAL A 2 22.11 28.28 -58.22
C VAL A 2 21.48 28.55 -56.86
N GLU A 3 21.79 27.67 -55.90
CA GLU A 3 22.11 28.02 -54.51
C GLU A 3 22.79 26.79 -53.87
N GLY A 4 23.95 26.44 -54.42
CA GLY A 4 25.00 25.88 -53.60
C GLY A 4 25.78 27.03 -52.99
N SER A 5 26.26 26.85 -51.76
CA SER A 5 27.41 27.56 -51.13
C SER A 5 27.15 28.49 -49.93
N GLU A 6 26.41 28.10 -48.88
CA GLU A 6 26.54 28.79 -47.56
C GLU A 6 26.64 27.89 -46.31
N ALA A 7 26.31 26.60 -46.38
CA ALA A 7 26.30 25.73 -45.18
C ALA A 7 27.69 25.29 -44.65
N LYS A 8 28.79 25.76 -45.25
CA LYS A 8 30.16 25.57 -44.74
C LYS A 8 30.81 26.86 -44.22
N ALA A 9 30.05 27.95 -44.09
CA ALA A 9 30.58 29.21 -43.63
C ALA A 9 30.58 29.25 -42.09
N ASN A 10 31.77 29.26 -41.51
CA ASN A 10 32.06 29.58 -40.11
C ASN A 10 31.80 28.48 -39.07
N GLN A 11 32.62 27.42 -39.12
CA GLN A 11 32.74 26.38 -38.08
C GLN A 11 33.10 26.89 -36.67
N LEU A 12 33.29 28.21 -36.46
CA LEU A 12 33.69 28.79 -35.18
C LEU A 12 32.58 29.66 -34.56
N ILE A 13 31.50 29.95 -35.29
CA ILE A 13 30.34 30.68 -34.76
C ILE A 13 29.45 29.73 -33.94
N ASN A 14 28.72 30.28 -32.96
CA ASN A 14 27.78 29.57 -32.08
C ASN A 14 28.44 28.50 -31.20
N LYS A 15 29.66 28.78 -30.73
CA LYS A 15 30.41 27.88 -29.84
C LYS A 15 30.92 28.61 -28.61
N PHE A 16 31.07 27.88 -27.50
CA PHE A 16 31.76 28.39 -26.32
C PHE A 16 33.27 28.30 -26.50
N VAL A 17 33.98 29.38 -26.18
CA VAL A 17 35.44 29.39 -26.17
C VAL A 17 35.92 29.05 -24.76
N ILE A 18 36.76 28.05 -24.64
CA ILE A 18 37.32 27.57 -23.39
C ILE A 18 38.85 27.73 -23.42
N SER A 19 39.41 28.39 -22.41
CA SER A 19 40.85 28.39 -22.18
C SER A 19 41.25 27.05 -21.57
N LEU A 20 42.09 26.29 -22.26
CA LEU A 20 42.63 25.03 -21.76
C LEU A 20 43.60 25.26 -20.58
N ILE A 21 44.30 26.41 -20.57
CA ILE A 21 45.26 26.76 -19.51
C ILE A 21 44.54 27.10 -18.21
N ASP A 22 43.44 27.85 -18.30
CA ASP A 22 42.73 28.36 -17.12
C ASP A 22 41.52 27.50 -16.73
N GLY A 23 41.12 26.55 -17.59
CA GLY A 23 39.90 25.76 -17.43
C GLY A 23 38.60 26.59 -17.43
N LYS A 24 38.65 27.84 -17.90
CA LYS A 24 37.53 28.80 -17.84
C LYS A 24 36.88 28.99 -19.20
N ILE A 25 35.56 29.16 -19.18
CA ILE A 25 34.81 29.60 -20.35
C ILE A 25 35.03 31.10 -20.53
N LEU A 26 35.62 31.48 -21.67
CA LEU A 26 35.93 32.87 -22.02
C LEU A 26 34.71 33.61 -22.58
N GLY A 27 33.74 32.89 -23.15
CA GLY A 27 32.52 33.46 -23.71
C GLY A 27 31.93 32.61 -24.84
N PHE A 28 30.84 33.08 -25.42
CA PHE A 28 30.15 32.45 -26.55
C PHE A 28 30.35 33.26 -27.83
N VAL A 29 30.85 32.63 -28.91
CA VAL A 29 31.14 33.29 -30.19
C VAL A 29 29.84 33.61 -30.93
N THR A 30 29.59 34.90 -31.16
CA THR A 30 28.46 35.37 -31.96
C THR A 30 28.83 35.64 -33.41
N ASP A 31 30.08 36.03 -33.66
CA ASP A 31 30.55 36.44 -34.98
C ASP A 31 32.07 36.28 -35.10
N ILE A 32 32.56 36.15 -36.33
CA ILE A 32 33.99 35.97 -36.63
C ILE A 32 34.44 36.82 -37.81
N ASN A 33 35.55 37.53 -37.62
CA ASN A 33 36.27 38.19 -38.70
C ASN A 33 37.62 37.51 -38.91
N VAL A 34 38.09 37.46 -40.14
CA VAL A 34 39.43 36.97 -40.49
C VAL A 34 40.26 38.14 -40.97
N GLU A 35 41.42 38.35 -40.35
CA GLU A 35 42.41 39.34 -40.77
C GLU A 35 43.68 38.62 -41.24
N VAL A 36 44.28 39.14 -42.31
CA VAL A 36 45.58 38.69 -42.80
C VAL A 36 46.58 39.80 -42.56
N GLU A 37 47.53 39.57 -41.67
CA GLU A 37 48.63 40.48 -41.38
C GLU A 37 49.94 39.78 -41.80
N GLY A 38 50.52 40.23 -42.91
CA GLY A 38 51.67 39.56 -43.52
C GLY A 38 51.34 38.14 -43.99
N ASP A 39 52.12 37.16 -43.55
CA ASP A 39 51.97 35.74 -43.88
C ASP A 39 51.11 34.96 -42.85
N GLN A 40 50.45 35.65 -41.92
CA GLN A 40 49.68 35.01 -40.86
C GLN A 40 48.19 35.38 -40.91
N PHE A 41 47.36 34.34 -40.75
CA PHE A 41 45.91 34.48 -40.59
C PHE A 41 45.57 34.63 -39.10
N TYR A 42 44.68 35.57 -38.79
CA TYR A 42 44.14 35.79 -37.46
C TYR A 42 42.61 35.72 -37.49
N PHE A 43 42.04 35.03 -36.50
CA PHE A 43 40.60 35.02 -36.26
C PHE A 43 40.28 36.02 -35.15
N ILE A 44 39.36 36.94 -35.41
CA ILE A 44 38.80 37.85 -34.42
C ILE A 44 37.41 37.35 -34.06
N LEU A 45 37.31 36.70 -32.91
CA LEU A 45 36.04 36.22 -32.36
C LEU A 45 35.36 37.37 -31.63
N LYS A 46 34.12 37.69 -32.00
CA LYS A 46 33.23 38.52 -31.17
C LYS A 46 32.47 37.59 -30.24
N MET A 47 32.56 37.85 -28.94
CA MET A 47 32.04 36.96 -27.91
C MET A 47 31.18 37.70 -26.90
N LYS A 48 30.14 37.02 -26.41
CA LYS A 48 29.35 37.44 -25.26
C LYS A 48 29.80 36.70 -24.00
N GLU A 49 29.87 37.40 -22.87
CA GLU A 49 30.21 36.82 -21.57
C GLU A 49 29.12 35.85 -21.06
N VAL A 50 29.55 34.75 -20.43
CA VAL A 50 28.67 33.64 -20.02
C VAL A 50 27.78 34.01 -18.84
N GLU A 51 28.18 34.97 -18.00
CA GLU A 51 27.39 35.44 -16.85
C GLU A 51 26.02 36.04 -17.26
N ASN A 52 25.86 36.44 -18.53
CA ASN A 52 24.64 37.01 -19.08
C ASN A 52 23.67 36.00 -19.74
N LEU A 53 23.96 34.69 -19.70
CA LEU A 53 23.08 33.68 -20.32
C LEU A 53 21.94 33.18 -19.41
N GLY A 54 21.99 33.45 -18.10
CA GLY A 54 21.05 32.86 -17.12
C GLY A 54 20.08 33.82 -16.43
N LYS A 55 20.29 35.15 -16.50
CA LYS A 55 19.41 36.14 -15.85
C LYS A 55 19.14 37.28 -16.82
N GLY A 56 17.86 37.60 -16.97
CA GLY A 56 17.32 38.43 -18.06
C GLY A 56 18.00 39.79 -18.24
N GLN A 57 17.95 40.25 -19.49
CA GLN A 57 18.07 41.64 -19.94
C GLN A 57 18.95 42.56 -19.08
N SER A 58 20.27 42.36 -19.13
CA SER A 58 21.20 43.47 -18.93
C SER A 58 21.38 44.20 -20.27
N MET A 59 20.98 45.47 -20.34
CA MET A 59 21.07 46.32 -21.55
C MET A 59 22.51 46.68 -21.97
N PHE A 60 23.52 46.09 -21.33
CA PHE A 60 24.91 46.18 -21.73
C PHE A 60 25.46 44.76 -21.97
N SER A 61 25.29 44.23 -23.18
CA SER A 61 26.10 43.09 -23.60
C SER A 61 27.53 43.58 -23.83
N SER A 62 28.42 43.33 -22.87
CA SER A 62 29.86 43.45 -23.04
C SER A 62 30.30 42.49 -24.16
N GLU A 63 30.29 42.96 -25.41
CA GLU A 63 30.88 42.22 -26.51
C GLU A 63 32.41 42.33 -26.41
N ARG A 64 33.06 41.21 -26.13
CA ARG A 64 34.51 41.10 -26.06
C ARG A 64 35.03 40.57 -27.38
N LYS A 65 36.04 41.24 -27.95
CA LYS A 65 36.78 40.74 -29.12
C LYS A 65 38.02 39.98 -28.67
N LEU A 66 38.26 38.81 -29.25
CA LEU A 66 39.44 38.00 -29.00
C LEU A 66 40.13 37.68 -30.33
N LYS A 67 41.37 38.14 -30.50
CA LYS A 67 42.22 37.83 -31.65
C LYS A 67 43.04 36.57 -31.34
N ILE A 68 42.87 35.52 -32.14
CA ILE A 68 43.57 34.23 -31.99
C ILE A 68 44.23 33.82 -33.30
N ARG A 69 45.32 33.06 -33.22
CA ARG A 69 45.93 32.40 -34.38
C ARG A 69 45.39 30.99 -34.54
N PRO A 70 45.46 30.40 -35.75
CA PRO A 70 45.15 28.99 -35.95
C PRO A 70 45.92 28.05 -35.00
N SER A 71 47.18 28.37 -34.69
CA SER A 71 48.03 27.59 -33.77
C SER A 71 47.58 27.61 -32.30
N ASP A 72 46.73 28.57 -31.92
CA ASP A 72 46.25 28.70 -30.56
C ASP A 72 45.03 27.77 -30.31
N ILE A 73 44.42 27.24 -31.36
CA ILE A 73 43.28 26.32 -31.31
C ILE A 73 43.78 24.88 -31.15
N VAL A 74 43.34 24.22 -30.07
CA VAL A 74 43.67 22.80 -29.79
C VAL A 74 42.61 21.88 -30.40
N ASN A 75 41.33 22.23 -30.26
CA ASN A 75 40.23 21.44 -30.80
C ASN A 75 39.00 22.33 -31.06
N VAL A 76 38.23 21.98 -32.09
CA VAL A 76 36.93 22.58 -32.42
C VAL A 76 35.89 21.46 -32.41
N GLY A 77 35.10 21.38 -31.34
CA GLY A 77 34.00 20.44 -31.20
C GLY A 77 32.67 20.99 -31.77
N PRO A 78 31.56 20.24 -31.64
CA PRO A 78 30.24 20.68 -32.08
C PRO A 78 29.73 21.92 -31.33
N ASP A 79 30.09 22.09 -30.06
CA ASP A 79 29.60 23.19 -29.22
C ASP A 79 30.70 24.06 -28.60
N VAL A 80 31.97 23.64 -28.70
CA VAL A 80 33.09 24.26 -27.98
C VAL A 80 34.33 24.45 -28.87
N ILE A 81 35.05 25.54 -28.64
CA ILE A 81 36.39 25.81 -29.17
C ILE A 81 37.35 25.80 -27.99
N ILE A 82 38.36 24.94 -28.04
CA ILE A 82 39.37 24.81 -27.00
C ILE A 82 40.63 25.56 -27.44
N LEU A 83 40.99 26.61 -26.70
CA LEU A 83 42.20 27.39 -26.93
C LEU A 83 43.30 26.95 -25.97
N GLY A 84 44.41 26.47 -26.51
CA GLY A 84 45.59 26.07 -25.74
C GLY A 84 46.67 27.16 -25.66
N ASN A 85 46.56 28.23 -26.45
CA ASN A 85 47.63 29.22 -26.62
C ASN A 85 49.00 28.55 -26.90
N GLY A 86 49.00 27.44 -27.64
CA GLY A 86 50.20 26.64 -27.93
C GLY A 86 50.75 25.80 -26.78
N LYS A 87 50.05 25.69 -25.64
CA LYS A 87 50.44 24.87 -24.49
C LYS A 87 49.53 23.67 -24.32
N VAL A 88 50.12 22.48 -24.34
CA VAL A 88 49.46 21.24 -23.92
C VAL A 88 49.49 21.21 -22.37
N PRO A 89 48.41 20.77 -21.70
CA PRO A 89 48.40 20.61 -20.25
C PRO A 89 49.56 19.70 -19.82
N PRO A 90 50.22 19.99 -18.69
CA PRO A 90 51.28 19.12 -18.18
C PRO A 90 50.79 17.67 -18.06
N LEU A 91 51.63 16.69 -18.38
CA LEU A 91 51.29 15.26 -18.32
C LEU A 91 50.67 14.85 -16.97
N ARG A 92 51.12 15.48 -15.88
CA ARG A 92 50.62 15.25 -14.52
C ARG A 92 49.14 15.64 -14.33
N GLU A 93 48.65 16.65 -15.04
CA GLU A 93 47.22 17.01 -15.02
C GLU A 93 46.38 16.04 -15.83
N ILE A 94 46.92 15.53 -16.94
CA ILE A 94 46.27 14.50 -17.76
C ILE A 94 46.12 13.20 -16.98
N GLU A 95 47.16 12.78 -16.25
CA GLU A 95 47.08 11.61 -15.36
C GLU A 95 46.04 11.78 -14.25
N ARG A 96 45.95 12.97 -13.63
CA ARG A 96 44.91 13.27 -12.65
C ARG A 96 43.52 13.23 -13.24
N LEU A 97 43.32 13.77 -14.44
CA LEU A 97 42.02 13.73 -15.12
C LEU A 97 41.61 12.29 -15.45
N ASN A 98 42.56 11.44 -15.85
CA ASN A 98 42.29 10.01 -16.05
C ASN A 98 41.91 9.31 -14.75
N GLN A 99 42.61 9.56 -13.64
CA GLN A 99 42.24 9.02 -12.32
C GLN A 99 40.83 9.44 -11.91
N ILE A 100 40.50 10.73 -12.06
CA ILE A 100 39.15 11.25 -11.76
C ILE A 100 38.09 10.59 -12.66
N ALA A 101 38.40 10.38 -13.95
CA ALA A 101 37.48 9.70 -14.87
C ALA A 101 37.26 8.23 -14.48
N GLU A 102 38.30 7.52 -14.04
CA GLU A 102 38.19 6.15 -13.53
C GLU A 102 37.33 6.08 -12.27
N GLU A 103 37.58 6.98 -11.30
CA GLU A 103 36.79 7.08 -10.07
C GLU A 103 35.33 7.42 -10.35
N TYR A 104 35.08 8.37 -11.26
CA TYR A 104 33.73 8.72 -11.69
C TYR A 104 33.00 7.53 -12.31
N ASN A 105 33.66 6.80 -13.21
CA ASN A 105 33.07 5.61 -13.84
C ASN A 105 32.79 4.49 -12.82
N ALA A 106 33.66 4.32 -11.82
CA ALA A 106 33.42 3.37 -10.74
C ALA A 106 32.19 3.78 -9.90
N LEU A 107 32.08 5.06 -9.57
CA LEU A 107 30.95 5.60 -8.80
C LEU A 107 29.62 5.46 -9.56
N VAL A 108 29.62 5.72 -10.88
CA VAL A 108 28.44 5.54 -11.73
C VAL A 108 27.97 4.09 -11.70
N ARG A 109 28.88 3.12 -11.81
CA ARG A 109 28.53 1.69 -11.72
C ARG A 109 27.96 1.34 -10.35
N GLU A 110 28.53 1.86 -9.27
CA GLU A 110 28.00 1.64 -7.92
C GLU A 110 26.58 2.22 -7.78
N LEU A 111 26.35 3.43 -8.31
CA LEU A 111 25.03 4.07 -8.36
C LEU A 111 24.01 3.20 -9.09
N GLU A 112 24.34 2.71 -10.29
CA GLU A 112 23.46 1.83 -11.06
C GLU A 112 23.10 0.54 -10.29
N THR A 113 24.06 -0.05 -9.57
CA THR A 113 23.78 -1.25 -8.75
C THR A 113 22.87 -0.95 -7.56
N LYS A 114 23.06 0.20 -6.92
CA LYS A 114 22.21 0.65 -5.82
C LYS A 114 20.80 0.98 -6.30
N GLU A 115 20.66 1.64 -7.46
CA GLU A 115 19.37 1.93 -8.08
C GLU A 115 18.58 0.65 -8.38
N LYS A 116 19.21 -0.36 -8.98
CA LYS A 116 18.58 -1.68 -9.21
C LYS A 116 18.15 -2.36 -7.90
N THR A 117 18.93 -2.19 -6.84
CA THR A 117 18.59 -2.74 -5.52
C THR A 117 17.39 -2.01 -4.92
N ILE A 118 17.32 -0.68 -5.04
CA ILE A 118 16.18 0.12 -4.61
C ILE A 118 14.92 -0.28 -5.37
N GLU A 119 15.02 -0.51 -6.68
CA GLU A 119 13.88 -0.92 -7.50
C GLU A 119 13.32 -2.27 -7.06
N LYS A 120 14.19 -3.27 -6.86
CA LYS A 120 13.79 -4.58 -6.30
C LYS A 120 13.13 -4.46 -4.93
N LEU A 121 13.71 -3.68 -4.02
CA LEU A 121 13.15 -3.48 -2.69
C LEU A 121 11.79 -2.77 -2.74
N LYS A 122 11.57 -1.85 -3.68
CA LYS A 122 10.26 -1.22 -3.89
C LYS A 122 9.22 -2.22 -4.38
N GLU A 123 9.59 -3.10 -5.32
CA GLU A 123 8.71 -4.16 -5.80
C GLU A 123 8.33 -5.15 -4.68
N GLU A 124 9.32 -5.59 -3.89
CA GLU A 124 9.09 -6.46 -2.74
C GLU A 124 8.18 -5.80 -1.70
N ASN A 125 8.43 -4.53 -1.37
CA ASN A 125 7.61 -3.78 -0.42
C ASN A 125 6.18 -3.61 -0.91
N TYR A 126 5.99 -3.35 -2.22
CA TYR A 126 4.66 -3.29 -2.82
C TYR A 126 3.93 -4.64 -2.75
N GLY A 127 4.65 -5.75 -3.01
CA GLY A 127 4.12 -7.10 -2.85
C GLY A 127 3.69 -7.40 -1.41
N GLN A 128 4.54 -7.08 -0.44
CA GLN A 128 4.26 -7.24 0.99
C GLN A 128 3.07 -6.39 1.45
N THR A 129 2.95 -5.16 0.95
CA THR A 129 1.83 -4.26 1.26
C THR A 129 0.50 -4.86 0.78
N LYS A 130 0.46 -5.44 -0.43
CA LYS A 130 -0.74 -6.13 -0.92
C LYS A 130 -1.11 -7.34 -0.05
N GLN A 131 -0.13 -8.14 0.33
CA GLN A 131 -0.37 -9.29 1.21
C GLN A 131 -0.89 -8.85 2.58
N LEU A 132 -0.37 -7.75 3.13
CA LEU A 132 -0.89 -7.17 4.37
C LEU A 132 -2.35 -6.72 4.23
N ASP A 133 -2.71 -6.06 3.14
CA ASP A 133 -4.08 -5.63 2.90
C ASP A 133 -5.05 -6.81 2.76
N GLU A 134 -4.63 -7.88 2.07
CA GLU A 134 -5.40 -9.12 1.95
C GLU A 134 -5.60 -9.81 3.30
N LEU A 135 -4.52 -9.99 4.07
CA LEU A 135 -4.58 -10.56 5.42
C LEU A 135 -5.44 -9.73 6.37
N GLN A 136 -5.40 -8.40 6.29
CA GLN A 136 -6.28 -7.53 7.07
C GLN A 136 -7.77 -7.68 6.68
N ARG A 137 -8.07 -7.94 5.41
CA ARG A 137 -9.45 -8.22 4.97
C ARG A 137 -9.92 -9.57 5.51
N GLU A 138 -9.08 -10.60 5.46
CA GLU A 138 -9.39 -11.91 6.01
C GLU A 138 -9.60 -11.85 7.54
N LEU A 139 -8.73 -11.11 8.24
CA LEU A 139 -8.83 -10.94 9.68
C LEU A 139 -10.16 -10.28 10.09
N ARG A 140 -10.63 -9.27 9.33
CA ARG A 140 -11.96 -8.68 9.54
C ARG A 140 -13.10 -9.69 9.33
N LYS A 141 -13.02 -10.54 8.30
CA LYS A 141 -14.03 -11.59 8.08
C LYS A 141 -14.05 -12.59 9.24
N LEU A 142 -12.88 -12.97 9.75
CA LEU A 142 -12.76 -13.87 10.89
C LEU A 142 -13.30 -13.25 12.18
N GLN A 143 -13.12 -11.94 12.39
CA GLN A 143 -13.71 -11.24 13.52
C GLN A 143 -15.24 -11.27 13.49
N ILE A 144 -15.84 -11.00 12.33
CA ILE A 144 -17.31 -11.08 12.16
C ILE A 144 -17.80 -12.52 12.44
N MET A 145 -17.13 -13.53 11.87
CA MET A 145 -17.49 -14.93 12.14
C MET A 145 -17.35 -15.30 13.61
N LYS A 146 -16.38 -14.72 14.33
CA LYS A 146 -16.22 -14.94 15.76
C LYS A 146 -17.39 -14.33 16.55
N GLU A 147 -17.80 -13.11 16.22
CA GLU A 147 -18.95 -12.45 16.84
C GLU A 147 -20.25 -13.25 16.60
N ASP A 148 -20.47 -13.71 15.36
CA ASP A 148 -21.60 -14.56 15.01
C ASP A 148 -21.59 -15.87 15.82
N PHE A 149 -20.42 -16.49 15.98
CA PHE A 149 -20.27 -17.70 16.78
C PHE A 149 -20.57 -17.45 18.27
N GLU A 150 -20.10 -16.33 18.83
CA GLU A 150 -20.41 -15.95 20.22
C GLU A 150 -21.92 -15.75 20.42
N HIS A 151 -22.58 -15.07 19.48
CA HIS A 151 -24.04 -14.90 19.51
C HIS A 151 -24.79 -16.24 19.41
N LEU A 152 -24.37 -17.15 18.52
CA LEU A 152 -24.96 -18.49 18.43
C LEU A 152 -24.75 -19.30 19.71
N LYS A 153 -23.60 -19.17 20.36
CA LYS A 153 -23.33 -19.81 21.65
C LYS A 153 -24.27 -19.31 22.74
N GLU A 154 -24.52 -18.01 22.82
CA GLU A 154 -25.50 -17.45 23.77
C GLU A 154 -26.91 -17.97 23.50
N GLN A 155 -27.31 -18.07 22.23
CA GLN A 155 -28.61 -18.63 21.86
C GLN A 155 -28.73 -20.10 22.29
N LEU A 156 -27.68 -20.89 22.10
CA LEU A 156 -27.66 -22.29 22.51
C LEU A 156 -27.87 -22.43 24.02
N VAL A 157 -27.15 -21.65 24.84
CA VAL A 157 -27.31 -21.66 26.30
C VAL A 157 -28.73 -21.29 26.72
N ARG A 158 -29.36 -20.30 26.06
CA ARG A 158 -30.76 -19.94 26.32
C ARG A 158 -31.71 -21.09 25.98
N GLN A 159 -31.49 -21.76 24.86
CA GLN A 159 -32.31 -22.91 24.45
C GLN A 159 -32.14 -24.11 25.39
N GLU A 160 -30.93 -24.37 25.87
CA GLU A 160 -30.66 -25.40 26.87
C GLU A 160 -31.44 -25.13 28.18
N GLY A 161 -31.42 -23.88 28.66
CA GLY A 161 -32.21 -23.50 29.84
C GLY A 161 -33.72 -23.66 29.62
N GLN A 162 -34.23 -23.26 28.45
CA GLN A 162 -35.64 -23.46 28.10
C GLN A 162 -36.02 -24.95 28.05
N LEU A 163 -35.13 -25.79 27.51
CA LEU A 163 -35.33 -27.23 27.46
C LEU A 163 -35.37 -27.85 28.85
N GLU A 164 -34.51 -27.38 29.76
CA GLU A 164 -34.50 -27.84 31.15
C GLU A 164 -35.81 -27.48 31.88
N MET A 165 -36.28 -26.24 31.76
CA MET A 165 -37.59 -25.84 32.29
C MET A 165 -38.73 -26.67 31.71
N ALA A 166 -38.70 -26.94 30.39
CA ALA A 166 -39.73 -27.77 29.75
C ALA A 166 -39.73 -29.20 30.32
N LYS A 167 -38.55 -29.78 30.60
CA LYS A 167 -38.43 -31.09 31.25
C LYS A 167 -38.98 -31.07 32.67
N GLU A 168 -38.70 -30.03 33.45
CA GLU A 168 -39.27 -29.87 34.79
C GLU A 168 -40.80 -29.73 34.75
N TYR A 169 -41.31 -28.95 33.80
CA TYR A 169 -42.74 -28.79 33.60
C TYR A 169 -43.43 -30.12 33.25
N ILE A 170 -42.81 -30.94 32.38
CA ILE A 170 -43.31 -32.29 32.07
C ILE A 170 -43.36 -33.15 33.34
N ARG A 171 -42.32 -33.14 34.18
CA ARG A 171 -42.33 -33.90 35.45
C ARG A 171 -43.45 -33.45 36.39
N LEU A 172 -43.72 -32.15 36.48
CA LEU A 172 -44.84 -31.62 37.27
C LEU A 172 -46.18 -32.11 36.73
N LEU A 173 -46.37 -32.08 35.41
CA LEU A 173 -47.59 -32.59 34.77
C LEU A 173 -47.77 -34.11 34.98
N GLU A 174 -46.69 -34.88 34.93
CA GLU A 174 -46.72 -36.32 35.24
C GLU A 174 -47.14 -36.56 36.70
N GLY A 175 -46.61 -35.78 37.65
CA GLY A 175 -47.01 -35.83 39.06
C GLY A 175 -48.50 -35.50 39.25
N LEU A 176 -48.98 -34.41 38.64
CA LEU A 176 -50.39 -34.03 38.69
C LEU A 176 -51.30 -35.11 38.08
N ARG A 177 -50.87 -35.75 36.99
CA ARG A 177 -51.62 -36.86 36.39
C ARG A 177 -51.76 -38.03 37.37
N HIS A 178 -50.68 -38.41 38.04
CA HIS A 178 -50.70 -39.46 39.06
C HIS A 178 -51.63 -39.12 40.23
N ASP A 179 -51.61 -37.87 40.68
CA ASP A 179 -52.50 -37.42 41.75
C ASP A 179 -53.98 -37.43 41.31
N ILE A 180 -54.28 -37.04 40.07
CA ILE A 180 -55.63 -37.16 39.48
C ILE A 180 -56.08 -38.62 39.44
N ASP A 181 -55.21 -39.53 39.01
CA ASP A 181 -55.53 -40.96 38.94
C ASP A 181 -55.83 -41.54 40.34
N LYS A 182 -55.05 -41.15 41.37
CA LYS A 182 -55.35 -41.52 42.78
C LYS A 182 -56.68 -40.96 43.28
N ILE A 183 -56.94 -39.67 43.07
CA ILE A 183 -58.20 -39.04 43.48
C ILE A 183 -59.38 -39.78 42.85
N LYS A 184 -59.26 -40.15 41.58
CA LYS A 184 -60.28 -40.93 40.88
C LYS A 184 -60.51 -42.29 41.55
N GLU A 185 -59.45 -43.03 41.86
CA GLU A 185 -59.57 -44.30 42.60
C GLU A 185 -60.21 -44.13 43.98
N ASP A 186 -59.83 -43.10 44.74
CA ASP A 186 -60.40 -42.82 46.06
C ASP A 186 -61.88 -42.45 45.97
N VAL A 187 -62.27 -41.64 44.98
CA VAL A 187 -63.68 -41.31 44.71
C VAL A 187 -64.48 -42.55 44.35
N ASP A 188 -63.96 -43.42 43.47
CA ASP A 188 -64.62 -44.68 43.10
C ASP A 188 -64.84 -45.59 44.33
N ARG A 189 -63.86 -45.68 45.23
CA ARG A 189 -63.97 -46.44 46.49
C ARG A 189 -64.99 -45.84 47.46
N LEU A 190 -65.00 -44.51 47.61
CA LEU A 190 -65.98 -43.81 48.44
C LEU A 190 -67.40 -44.04 47.92
N LEU A 191 -67.60 -43.93 46.61
CA LEU A 191 -68.90 -44.19 45.98
C LEU A 191 -69.35 -45.63 46.18
N GLN A 192 -68.45 -46.62 46.03
CA GLN A 192 -68.77 -48.02 46.30
C GLN A 192 -69.18 -48.25 47.76
N THR A 193 -68.41 -47.72 48.71
CA THR A 193 -68.70 -47.86 50.15
C THR A 193 -70.03 -47.21 50.51
N GLN A 194 -70.25 -45.97 50.08
CA GLN A 194 -71.51 -45.25 50.36
C GLN A 194 -72.72 -45.94 49.72
N LEU A 195 -72.59 -46.41 48.48
CA LEU A 195 -73.69 -47.11 47.80
C LEU A 195 -73.99 -48.44 48.50
N GLU A 196 -72.96 -49.17 48.95
CA GLU A 196 -73.14 -50.37 49.76
C GLU A 196 -73.81 -50.08 51.11
N GLU A 197 -73.38 -49.05 51.82
CA GLU A 197 -73.99 -48.63 53.09
C GLU A 197 -75.46 -48.25 52.92
N VAL A 198 -75.80 -47.44 51.91
CA VAL A 198 -77.17 -47.04 51.60
C VAL A 198 -78.02 -48.27 51.23
N VAL A 199 -77.53 -49.15 50.35
CA VAL A 199 -78.25 -50.36 49.96
C VAL A 199 -78.45 -51.30 51.15
N ARG A 200 -77.42 -51.53 51.98
CA ARG A 200 -77.53 -52.30 53.22
C ARG A 200 -78.52 -51.66 54.19
N GLY A 201 -78.53 -50.32 54.30
CA GLY A 201 -79.49 -49.55 55.08
C GLY A 201 -80.93 -49.84 54.64
N ILE A 202 -81.24 -49.66 53.36
CA ILE A 202 -82.55 -49.93 52.78
C ILE A 202 -82.97 -51.39 53.00
N ILE A 203 -82.07 -52.36 52.75
CA ILE A 203 -82.35 -53.78 52.97
C ILE A 203 -82.67 -54.05 54.44
N ASN A 204 -81.90 -53.50 55.36
CA ASN A 204 -82.12 -53.68 56.79
C ASN A 204 -83.44 -53.05 57.27
N GLU A 205 -83.79 -51.87 56.75
CA GLU A 205 -85.07 -51.22 57.02
C GLU A 205 -86.25 -52.04 56.50
N GLU A 206 -86.18 -52.56 55.28
CA GLU A 206 -87.21 -53.44 54.71
C GLU A 206 -87.34 -54.78 55.46
N LEU A 207 -86.21 -55.40 55.81
CA LEU A 207 -86.21 -56.62 56.62
C LEU A 207 -86.82 -56.39 58.01
N ASN A 208 -86.55 -55.23 58.61
CA ASN A 208 -87.17 -54.82 59.87
C ASN A 208 -88.67 -54.57 59.74
N ALA A 209 -89.09 -53.80 58.73
CA ALA A 209 -90.50 -53.47 58.47
C ALA A 209 -91.36 -54.72 58.21
N ARG A 210 -90.77 -55.75 57.61
CA ARG A 210 -91.43 -57.05 57.34
C ARG A 210 -91.29 -58.06 58.48
N GLY A 211 -90.60 -57.72 59.58
CA GLY A 211 -90.37 -58.62 60.71
C GLY A 211 -89.46 -59.82 60.41
N LEU A 212 -88.65 -59.75 59.35
CA LEU A 212 -87.80 -60.84 58.85
C LEU A 212 -86.35 -60.74 59.29
N LYS A 213 -85.95 -59.68 60.01
CA LYS A 213 -84.60 -59.55 60.55
C LYS A 213 -84.39 -60.56 61.66
N LYS A 214 -83.67 -61.64 61.38
CA LYS A 214 -83.21 -62.59 62.42
C LYS A 214 -82.26 -61.86 63.36
N THR A 215 -82.70 -61.58 64.58
CA THR A 215 -81.79 -61.30 65.69
C THR A 215 -81.09 -62.61 66.04
N SER A 216 -79.88 -62.81 65.52
CA SER A 216 -78.98 -63.82 66.09
C SER A 216 -78.62 -63.36 67.50
N PHE A 217 -79.17 -64.04 68.50
CA PHE A 217 -78.59 -64.05 69.84
C PHE A 217 -77.46 -65.09 69.85
N ILE A 218 -76.34 -64.68 70.47
CA ILE A 218 -75.05 -65.36 70.66
C ILE A 218 -74.05 -65.14 69.53
#